data_AF-A0A2T0B3S0-F1
#
_entry.id   AF-A0A2T0B3S0-F1
#
_cell.length_a   1.000
_cell.length_b   1.000
_cell.length_c   1.000
_cell.angle_alpha   90.00
_cell.angle_beta   90.00
_cell.angle_gamma   90.00
#
_symmetry.space_group_name_H-M   'P 1'
#
loop_
_entity.id
_entity.type
_entity.pdbx_description
1 polymer ?
#
loop_
_entity_poly.entity_id
_entity_poly.type
_entity_poly.pdbx_seq_one_letter_code
_entity_poly.pdbx_strand_id
1 'polypeptide(L)'
;MKSGGNKGNMIKIWGKLIKDNKIIKDEVAASDIEGNYQENLKACIIELCNKFDIPKPYWLPTNIEEFNKRTKTTFNEDNFVEELDFDRFIIEELDLDKEN
;
A
#
# COMPACT_ATOMS: atom_id res chain seq x y z
N MET A 1 -26.66 -18.96 11.46
CA MET A 1 -26.32 -18.43 10.12
C MET A 1 -24.86 -18.73 9.85
N LYS A 2 -24.56 -19.31 8.69
CA LYS A 2 -23.21 -19.74 8.33
C LYS A 2 -22.39 -18.50 7.96
N SER A 3 -21.50 -18.05 8.84
CA SER A 3 -20.44 -17.11 8.45
C SER A 3 -19.42 -17.87 7.61
N GLY A 4 -19.73 -18.02 6.32
CA GLY A 4 -18.76 -18.45 5.32
C GLY A 4 -17.85 -17.27 5.03
N GLY A 5 -16.75 -17.16 5.79
CA GLY A 5 -15.71 -16.16 5.54
C GLY A 5 -15.18 -16.36 4.11
N ASN A 6 -15.42 -15.37 3.27
CA ASN A 6 -14.90 -15.32 1.91
C ASN A 6 -13.38 -15.12 1.98
N LYS A 7 -12.61 -16.22 2.05
CA LYS A 7 -11.13 -16.19 2.05
C LYS A 7 -10.50 -15.64 0.75
N GLY A 8 -11.30 -15.18 -0.21
CA GLY A 8 -10.84 -14.81 -1.55
C GLY A 8 -10.37 -13.37 -1.74
N ASN A 9 -10.63 -12.46 -0.80
CA ASN A 9 -10.39 -11.01 -1.00
C ASN A 9 -9.43 -10.38 0.03
N MET A 10 -8.84 -11.18 0.92
CA MET A 10 -7.88 -10.67 1.89
C MET A 10 -6.58 -10.30 1.20
N ILE A 11 -6.11 -9.07 1.41
CA ILE A 11 -4.80 -8.62 0.94
C ILE A 11 -3.95 -8.18 2.11
N LYS A 12 -2.64 -8.15 1.90
CA LYS A 12 -1.67 -7.61 2.84
C LYS A 12 -0.60 -6.86 2.08
N ILE A 13 -0.32 -5.62 2.48
CA ILE A 13 0.72 -4.80 1.84
C ILE A 13 1.72 -4.28 2.88
N TRP A 14 2.96 -4.11 2.46
CA TRP A 14 4.03 -3.50 3.22
C TRP A 14 4.31 -2.09 2.69
N GLY A 15 4.07 -1.09 3.54
CA GLY A 15 4.40 0.30 3.29
C GLY A 15 5.76 0.67 3.86
N LYS A 16 6.55 1.45 3.13
CA LYS A 16 7.86 1.93 3.55
C LYS A 16 8.04 3.41 3.21
N LEU A 17 8.44 4.22 4.18
CA LEU A 17 8.95 5.56 3.97
C LEU A 17 10.47 5.52 3.85
N ILE A 18 10.98 6.10 2.78
CA ILE A 18 12.40 6.18 2.48
C ILE A 18 12.86 7.64 2.57
N LYS A 19 13.95 7.88 3.29
CA LYS A 19 14.69 9.14 3.29
C LYS A 19 16.19 8.87 3.26
N ASP A 20 16.93 9.59 2.42
CA ASP A 20 18.38 9.42 2.26
C ASP A 20 18.78 7.96 1.98
N ASN A 21 17.99 7.28 1.12
CA ASN A 21 18.13 5.85 0.80
C ASN A 21 17.99 4.87 1.98
N LYS A 22 17.42 5.30 3.12
CA LYS A 22 17.14 4.45 4.27
C LYS A 22 15.64 4.35 4.53
N ILE A 23 15.18 3.19 4.97
CA ILE A 23 13.82 3.05 5.52
C ILE A 23 13.81 3.78 6.87
N ILE A 24 13.00 4.83 6.97
CA ILE A 24 12.82 5.59 8.23
C ILE A 24 11.61 5.11 9.02
N LYS A 25 10.61 4.55 8.32
CA LYS A 25 9.41 3.98 8.91
C LYS A 25 8.84 2.93 7.96
N ASP A 26 8.32 1.85 8.50
CA ASP A 26 7.63 0.84 7.74
C ASP A 26 6.49 0.23 8.55
N GLU A 27 5.43 -0.16 7.86
CA GLU A 27 4.21 -0.68 8.46
C GLU A 27 3.57 -1.69 7.52
N VAL A 28 2.83 -2.61 8.10
CA VAL A 28 2.03 -3.58 7.35
C VAL A 28 0.56 -3.26 7.58
N ALA A 29 -0.21 -3.27 6.50
CA ALA A 29 -1.66 -3.12 6.51
C ALA A 29 -2.29 -4.34 5.83
N ALA A 30 -3.41 -4.80 6.37
CA ALA A 30 -4.16 -5.92 5.83
C ALA A 30 -5.64 -5.57 5.83
N SER A 31 -6.35 -6.02 4.80
CA SER A 31 -7.78 -5.77 4.66
C SER A 31 -8.45 -7.02 4.14
N ASP A 32 -9.57 -7.37 4.76
CA ASP A 32 -10.46 -8.48 4.41
C ASP A 32 -11.93 -8.02 4.29
N ILE A 33 -12.15 -6.73 3.99
CA ILE A 33 -13.49 -6.16 3.88
C ILE A 33 -14.29 -6.86 2.78
N GLU A 34 -15.61 -6.97 3.00
CA GLU A 34 -16.57 -7.40 1.99
C GLU A 34 -16.61 -6.36 0.84
N GLY A 35 -15.74 -6.56 -0.14
CA GLY A 35 -15.52 -5.67 -1.27
C GLY A 35 -14.58 -6.31 -2.29
N ASN A 36 -14.31 -5.62 -3.39
CA ASN A 36 -13.38 -6.07 -4.42
C ASN A 36 -11.90 -5.81 -4.02
N TYR A 37 -10.96 -6.33 -4.80
CA TYR A 37 -9.52 -6.17 -4.57
C TYR A 37 -9.09 -4.69 -4.48
N GLN A 38 -9.63 -3.83 -5.33
CA GLN A 38 -9.30 -2.41 -5.36
C GLN A 38 -9.78 -1.68 -4.09
N GLU A 39 -10.96 -2.05 -3.56
CA GLU A 39 -11.47 -1.51 -2.30
C GLU A 39 -10.60 -1.91 -1.12
N ASN A 40 -10.18 -3.18 -1.07
CA ASN A 40 -9.24 -3.67 -0.06
C ASN A 40 -7.87 -2.98 -0.16
N LEU A 41 -7.32 -2.80 -1.38
CA LEU A 41 -6.05 -2.11 -1.63
C LEU A 41 -6.11 -0.67 -1.15
N LYS A 42 -7.19 0.03 -1.51
CA LYS A 42 -7.44 1.40 -1.06
C LYS A 42 -7.54 1.49 0.46
N ALA A 43 -8.22 0.54 1.11
CA ALA A 43 -8.32 0.49 2.57
C ALA A 43 -6.93 0.36 3.23
N CYS A 44 -6.09 -0.54 2.74
CA CYS A 44 -4.73 -0.72 3.26
C CYS A 44 -3.86 0.53 3.06
N ILE A 45 -3.94 1.17 1.90
CA ILE A 45 -3.16 2.40 1.64
C ILE A 45 -3.60 3.53 2.56
N ILE A 46 -4.91 3.68 2.79
CA ILE A 46 -5.44 4.68 3.73
C ILE A 46 -4.92 4.40 5.15
N GLU A 47 -4.92 3.13 5.57
CA GLU A 47 -4.38 2.73 6.87
C GLU A 47 -2.89 3.09 7.00
N LEU A 48 -2.07 2.78 5.98
CA LEU A 48 -0.66 3.16 5.95
C LEU A 48 -0.47 4.67 6.03
N CYS A 49 -1.21 5.45 5.24
CA CYS A 49 -1.14 6.91 5.28
C CYS A 49 -1.46 7.45 6.69
N ASN A 50 -2.50 6.91 7.34
CA ASN A 50 -2.88 7.30 8.69
C ASN A 50 -1.81 6.91 9.73
N LYS A 51 -1.21 5.72 9.63
CA LYS A 51 -0.13 5.29 10.55
C LYS A 51 1.14 6.10 10.36
N PHE A 52 1.44 6.47 9.12
CA PHE A 52 2.61 7.26 8.78
C PHE A 52 2.44 8.75 9.06
N ASP A 53 1.20 9.22 9.23
CA ASP A 53 0.86 10.64 9.33
C ASP A 53 1.26 11.42 8.06
N ILE A 54 0.90 10.87 6.90
CA ILE A 54 1.20 11.43 5.58
C ILE A 54 -0.07 11.64 4.75
N PRO A 55 -0.07 12.57 3.81
CA PRO A 55 -1.15 12.71 2.83
C PRO A 55 -1.34 11.45 1.99
N LYS A 56 -2.52 11.35 1.34
CA LYS A 56 -2.79 10.27 0.39
C LYS A 56 -2.08 10.58 -0.94
N PRO A 57 -1.30 9.65 -1.50
CA PRO A 57 -0.65 9.88 -2.79
C PRO A 57 -1.66 9.88 -3.94
N TYR A 58 -1.37 10.66 -4.97
CA TYR A 58 -2.01 10.57 -6.27
C TYR A 58 -1.41 9.41 -7.06
N TRP A 59 -2.29 8.61 -7.66
CA TRP A 59 -1.88 7.54 -8.56
C TRP A 59 -1.68 8.11 -9.96
N LEU A 60 -0.42 8.21 -10.40
CA LEU A 60 -0.10 8.54 -11.78
C LEU A 60 -0.21 7.27 -12.65
N PRO A 61 -0.38 7.41 -13.98
CA PRO A 61 -0.45 6.26 -14.89
C PRO A 61 0.74 5.30 -14.75
N THR A 62 1.93 5.84 -14.48
CA THR A 62 3.15 5.06 -14.21
C THR A 62 3.00 4.19 -12.97
N ASN A 63 2.42 4.70 -11.88
CA ASN A 63 2.20 3.94 -10.65
C ASN A 63 1.24 2.77 -10.89
N ILE A 64 0.17 3.01 -11.64
CA ILE A 64 -0.82 1.98 -11.99
C ILE A 64 -0.17 0.89 -12.83
N GLU A 65 0.60 1.26 -13.86
CA GLU A 65 1.29 0.32 -14.73
C GLU A 65 2.33 -0.52 -13.99
N GLU A 66 3.13 0.10 -13.12
CA GLU A 66 4.12 -0.60 -12.30
C GLU A 66 3.47 -1.56 -11.31
N PHE A 67 2.44 -1.10 -10.59
CA PHE A 67 1.75 -1.91 -9.58
C PHE A 67 1.09 -3.13 -10.22
N ASN A 68 0.41 -2.97 -11.36
CA ASN A 68 -0.21 -4.09 -12.07
C ASN A 68 0.81 -5.13 -12.56
N LYS A 69 2.06 -4.72 -12.84
CA LYS A 69 3.11 -5.63 -13.31
C LYS A 69 3.88 -6.32 -12.19
N ARG A 70 4.04 -5.66 -11.04
CA ARG A 70 5.00 -6.06 -10.00
C ARG A 70 4.40 -6.17 -8.60
N THR A 71 3.10 -5.90 -8.46
CA THR A 71 2.40 -5.73 -7.17
C THR A 71 3.13 -4.77 -6.23
N LYS A 72 3.82 -3.79 -6.82
CA LYS A 72 4.69 -2.83 -6.16
C LYS A 72 4.73 -1.52 -6.92
N THR A 73 4.68 -0.40 -6.21
CA THR A 73 4.90 0.92 -6.78
C THR A 73 5.55 1.86 -5.76
N THR A 74 6.13 2.94 -6.28
CA THR A 74 6.81 3.98 -5.50
C THR A 74 6.13 5.33 -5.77
N PHE A 75 5.74 6.01 -4.70
CA PHE A 75 5.24 7.37 -4.74
C PHE A 75 6.36 8.32 -4.32
N ASN A 76 6.67 9.28 -5.17
CA ASN A 76 7.69 10.30 -4.98
C ASN A 76 7.00 11.63 -4.65
N GLU A 77 7.76 12.72 -4.48
CA GLU A 77 7.19 14.06 -4.27
C GLU A 77 6.12 14.46 -5.30
N ASP A 78 6.28 14.11 -6.58
CA ASP A 78 5.29 14.38 -7.64
C ASP A 78 3.91 13.75 -7.40
N ASN A 79 3.83 12.75 -6.51
CA ASN A 79 2.59 12.10 -6.14
C ASN A 79 1.85 12.83 -5.00
N PHE A 80 2.39 13.94 -4.48
CA PHE A 80 1.81 14.67 -3.37
C PHE A 80 1.68 16.15 -3.70
N VAL A 81 0.72 16.82 -3.07
CA VAL A 81 0.45 18.25 -3.30
C VAL A 81 1.28 19.13 -2.36
N GLU A 82 1.70 18.58 -1.22
CA GLU A 82 2.46 19.27 -0.19
C GLU A 82 3.89 18.73 -0.09
N GLU A 83 4.78 19.54 0.47
CA GLU A 83 6.16 19.15 0.74
C GLU A 83 6.21 18.11 1.85
N LEU A 84 7.04 17.09 1.65
CA LEU A 84 7.13 15.94 2.55
C LEU A 84 8.49 15.88 3.21
N ASP A 85 8.55 15.24 4.38
CA ASP A 85 9.80 15.01 5.10
C ASP A 85 10.50 13.70 4.69
N PHE A 86 10.03 13.03 3.63
CA PHE A 86 10.56 11.78 3.07
C PHE A 86 10.65 11.85 1.54
N ASP A 87 11.57 11.07 0.96
CA ASP A 87 11.83 11.08 -0.49
C ASP A 87 10.82 10.20 -1.25
N ARG A 88 10.48 9.04 -0.67
CA ARG A 88 9.64 8.02 -1.32
C ARG A 88 8.76 7.28 -0.33
N PHE A 89 7.49 7.08 -0.70
CA PHE A 89 6.59 6.12 -0.10
C PHE A 89 6.43 4.90 -1.02
N ILE A 90 6.88 3.72 -0.60
CA ILE A 90 6.80 2.48 -1.36
C ILE A 90 5.70 1.60 -0.79
N ILE A 91 4.89 1.01 -1.66
CA ILE A 91 3.96 -0.08 -1.30
C ILE A 91 4.27 -1.34 -2.09
N GLU A 92 4.12 -2.48 -1.45
CA GLU A 92 4.39 -3.81 -2.01
C GLU A 92 3.42 -4.82 -1.42
N GLU A 93 2.71 -5.58 -2.27
CA GLU A 93 1.85 -6.66 -1.82
C GLU A 93 2.69 -7.82 -1.30
N LEU A 94 2.31 -8.34 -0.14
CA LEU A 94 2.94 -9.49 0.48
C LEU A 94 2.20 -10.75 0.03
N ASP A 95 2.86 -11.59 -0.76
CA ASP A 95 2.38 -12.94 -1.06
C ASP A 95 2.20 -13.71 0.26
N LEU A 96 0.96 -14.13 0.55
CA LEU A 96 0.64 -14.93 1.73
C LEU A 96 1.20 -16.36 1.63
N ASP A 97 1.66 -16.78 0.46
CA ASP A 97 2.17 -18.12 0.18
C ASP A 97 3.71 -18.20 0.20
N LYS A 98 4.43 -17.11 0.50
CA LYS A 98 5.89 -17.14 0.69
C LYS A 98 6.28 -17.54 2.10
N GLU A 99 5.89 -18.74 2.51
CA GLU A 99 6.64 -19.50 3.51
C GLU A 99 7.77 -20.23 2.78
N ASN A 100 9.02 -19.76 2.97
CA ASN A 100 10.22 -20.55 2.67
C ASN A 100 10.49 -21.55 3.79
#